data_AF-A0A392NC20-F1
#
_entry.id   AF-A0A392NC20-F1
#
_cell.length_a   1.000
_cell.length_b   1.000
_cell.length_c   1.000
_cell.angle_alpha   90.00
_cell.angle_beta   90.00
_cell.angle_gamma   90.00
#
_symmetry.space_group_name_H-M   'P 1'
#
loop_
_entity.id
_entity.type
_entity.pdbx_description
1 polymer ?
#
loop_
_entity_poly.entity_id
_entity_poly.type
_entity_poly.pdbx_seq_one_letter_code
_entity_poly.pdbx_strand_id
1 'polypeptide(L)'
;AGPLPKEAEDCNGVFISYDLLDRRKEFPRVKNVTAQSWAFNATAKVLNTGKDVVKSWKLFIGFQHHEILVSASGGIPFETGDFPASVENGTTLVGSSLPDLESSINTAHDLSQIQALIQIAGTQFGVRPPGIPMPKNIKLENDGYKCPQPSVR
;
A
#
# COMPACT_ATOMS: atom_id res chain seq x y z
N ALA A 1 22.94 -1.40 -10.88
CA ALA A 1 21.95 -0.99 -9.86
C ALA A 1 21.64 0.47 -10.07
N GLY A 2 20.37 0.84 -10.28
CA GLY A 2 19.97 2.25 -10.32
C GLY A 2 20.06 2.86 -8.92
N PRO A 3 20.22 4.19 -8.79
CA PRO A 3 20.22 4.84 -7.49
C PRO A 3 18.88 4.61 -6.79
N LEU A 4 18.93 4.26 -5.50
CA LEU A 4 17.74 4.15 -4.66
C LEU A 4 17.02 5.52 -4.63
N PRO A 5 15.68 5.55 -4.57
CA PRO A 5 14.94 6.80 -4.40
C PRO A 5 15.42 7.53 -3.13
N LYS A 6 15.55 8.87 -3.16
CA LYS A 6 16.01 9.66 -2.00
C LYS A 6 15.16 9.41 -0.75
N GLU A 7 13.89 9.06 -0.96
CA GLU A 7 12.94 8.70 0.09
C GLU A 7 13.37 7.46 0.90
N ALA A 8 14.21 6.58 0.34
CA ALA A 8 14.79 5.46 1.04
C ALA A 8 15.85 5.90 2.08
N GLU A 9 16.49 7.06 1.90
CA GLU A 9 17.48 7.59 2.84
C GLU A 9 16.81 8.25 4.07
N ASP A 10 15.60 8.81 3.91
CA ASP A 10 14.94 9.62 4.94
C ASP A 10 14.11 8.82 5.98
N CYS A 11 13.73 7.57 5.70
CA CYS A 11 12.94 6.74 6.64
C CYS A 11 13.74 5.61 7.31
N ASN A 12 14.92 5.92 7.86
CA ASN A 12 15.83 4.93 8.47
C ASN A 12 16.12 3.72 7.55
N GLY A 13 16.08 3.91 6.22
CA GLY A 13 16.25 2.85 5.24
C GLY A 13 14.98 2.11 4.84
N VAL A 14 13.78 2.45 5.33
CA VAL A 14 12.53 1.81 4.91
C VAL A 14 11.83 2.60 3.82
N PHE A 15 11.65 2.01 2.65
CA PHE A 15 10.97 2.63 1.53
C PHE A 15 9.56 2.07 1.35
N ILE A 16 8.58 2.95 1.18
CA ILE A 16 7.19 2.59 0.91
C ILE A 16 6.78 3.16 -0.44
N SER A 17 6.14 2.35 -1.27
CA SER A 17 5.56 2.78 -2.55
C SER A 17 4.17 2.20 -2.75
N TYR A 18 3.38 2.91 -3.55
CA TYR A 18 2.04 2.52 -3.95
C TYR A 18 1.85 2.81 -5.43
N ASP A 19 1.62 1.76 -6.21
CA ASP A 19 1.45 1.84 -7.65
C ASP A 19 0.04 1.40 -8.02
N LEU A 20 -0.75 2.32 -8.61
CA LEU A 20 -2.03 1.97 -9.21
C LEU A 20 -1.78 1.34 -10.58
N LEU A 21 -2.12 0.05 -10.74
CA LEU A 21 -1.85 -0.72 -11.95
C LEU A 21 -2.94 -0.56 -13.00
N ASP A 22 -4.19 -0.71 -12.61
CA ASP A 22 -5.33 -0.65 -13.52
C ASP A 22 -6.56 -0.09 -12.81
N ARG A 23 -7.43 0.51 -13.62
CA ARG A 23 -8.76 0.93 -13.19
C ARG A 23 -9.75 0.79 -14.35
N ARG A 24 -10.83 0.05 -14.10
CA ARG A 24 -11.90 -0.19 -15.07
C ARG A 24 -13.26 0.22 -14.53
N LYS A 25 -14.09 0.80 -15.41
CA LYS A 25 -15.47 1.16 -15.06
C LYS A 25 -16.27 -0.11 -14.77
N GLU A 26 -16.83 -0.20 -13.56
CA GLU A 26 -17.57 -1.37 -13.11
C GLU A 26 -19.08 -1.19 -13.32
N PHE A 27 -19.83 -2.29 -13.24
CA PHE A 27 -21.29 -2.26 -13.18
C PHE A 27 -21.75 -2.05 -11.73
N PRO A 28 -22.94 -1.45 -11.51
CA PRO A 28 -23.81 -0.84 -12.52
C PRO A 28 -23.22 0.47 -13.06
N ARG A 29 -23.45 0.71 -14.36
CA ARG A 29 -22.99 1.95 -15.00
C ARG A 29 -24.04 3.04 -14.75
N VAL A 30 -23.66 4.06 -14.00
CA VAL A 30 -24.53 5.18 -13.62
C VAL A 30 -24.10 6.47 -14.33
N LYS A 31 -25.04 7.42 -14.45
CA LYS A 31 -24.77 8.77 -14.97
C LYS A 31 -24.10 9.67 -13.92
N ASN A 32 -24.38 9.43 -12.63
CA ASN A 32 -23.78 10.18 -11.54
C ASN A 32 -22.31 9.75 -11.37
N VAL A 33 -21.38 10.67 -11.65
CA VAL A 33 -19.93 10.40 -11.64
C VAL A 33 -19.48 10.00 -10.24
N THR A 34 -19.96 10.68 -9.19
CA THR A 34 -19.60 10.42 -7.79
C THR A 34 -20.05 9.03 -7.34
N ALA A 35 -21.21 8.56 -7.83
CA ALA A 35 -21.74 7.24 -7.51
C ALA A 35 -21.20 6.12 -8.42
N GLN A 36 -20.40 6.45 -9.45
CA GLN A 36 -19.88 5.44 -10.36
C GLN A 36 -18.76 4.64 -9.70
N SER A 37 -18.96 3.32 -9.62
CA SER A 37 -17.94 2.36 -9.18
C SER A 37 -16.89 2.11 -10.26
N TRP A 38 -15.65 1.97 -9.81
CA TRP A 38 -14.50 1.58 -10.62
C TRP A 38 -13.73 0.49 -9.89
N ALA A 39 -13.58 -0.66 -10.52
CA ALA A 39 -12.68 -1.68 -10.02
C ALA A 39 -11.23 -1.22 -10.26
N PHE A 40 -10.36 -1.44 -9.28
CA PHE A 40 -8.95 -1.07 -9.35
C PHE A 40 -8.04 -2.20 -8.86
N ASN A 41 -6.84 -2.23 -9.43
CA ASN A 41 -5.74 -3.05 -8.96
C ASN A 41 -4.57 -2.13 -8.62
N ALA A 42 -3.93 -2.38 -7.48
CA ALA A 42 -2.77 -1.65 -7.03
C ALA A 42 -1.73 -2.58 -6.39
N THR A 43 -0.49 -2.13 -6.34
CA THR A 43 0.58 -2.79 -5.59
C THR A 43 1.12 -1.82 -4.56
N ALA A 44 1.03 -2.20 -3.29
CA ALA A 44 1.74 -1.52 -2.22
C ALA A 44 3.01 -2.31 -1.88
N LYS A 45 4.09 -1.60 -1.58
CA LYS A 45 5.40 -2.23 -1.39
C LYS A 45 6.11 -1.59 -0.22
N VAL A 46 6.64 -2.43 0.67
CA VAL A 46 7.47 -2.03 1.82
C VAL A 46 8.83 -2.69 1.66
N LEU A 47 9.89 -1.90 1.64
CA LEU A 47 11.26 -2.35 1.41
C LEU A 47 12.15 -1.86 2.55
N ASN A 48 12.80 -2.76 3.27
CA ASN A 48 13.75 -2.44 4.32
C ASN A 48 15.20 -2.48 3.79
N THR A 49 15.71 -1.33 3.36
CA THR A 49 17.14 -1.13 3.07
C THR A 49 17.95 -0.69 4.31
N GLY A 50 17.31 -0.63 5.48
CA GLY A 50 17.91 -0.20 6.74
C GLY A 50 18.89 -1.20 7.34
N LYS A 51 19.46 -0.78 8.49
CA LYS A 51 20.38 -1.60 9.29
C LYS A 51 19.65 -2.54 10.25
N ASP A 52 18.46 -2.14 10.68
CA ASP A 52 17.66 -2.81 11.69
C ASP A 52 16.52 -3.62 11.05
N VAL A 53 16.05 -4.63 11.76
CA VAL A 53 14.89 -5.45 11.35
C VAL A 53 13.60 -4.70 11.66
N VAL A 54 12.70 -4.60 10.69
CA VAL A 54 11.34 -4.06 10.90
C VAL A 54 10.45 -5.21 11.35
N LYS A 55 10.26 -5.33 12.67
CA LYS A 55 9.40 -6.37 13.25
C LYS A 55 7.93 -6.01 13.12
N SER A 56 7.10 -6.99 12.76
CA SER A 56 5.64 -6.89 12.65
C SER A 56 5.22 -5.61 11.92
N TRP A 57 5.67 -5.44 10.68
CA TRP A 57 5.41 -4.21 9.94
C TRP A 57 3.91 -3.97 9.76
N LYS A 58 3.48 -2.73 9.95
CA LYS A 58 2.10 -2.26 9.86
C LYS A 58 2.02 -1.14 8.84
N LEU A 59 1.47 -1.43 7.68
CA LEU A 59 1.30 -0.46 6.60
C LEU A 59 -0.10 0.12 6.65
N PHE A 60 -0.23 1.39 7.01
CA PHE A 60 -1.49 2.13 6.92
C PHE A 60 -1.64 2.75 5.53
N ILE A 61 -2.80 2.53 4.92
CA ILE A 61 -3.20 3.13 3.65
C ILE A 61 -4.48 3.91 3.89
N GLY A 62 -4.42 5.24 3.81
CA GLY A 62 -5.58 6.11 3.93
C GLY A 62 -6.29 6.30 2.59
N PHE A 63 -7.21 5.41 2.29
CA PHE A 63 -8.18 5.52 1.23
C PHE A 63 -9.08 6.78 1.40
N GLN A 64 -9.66 7.30 0.32
CA GLN A 64 -10.37 8.60 0.36
C GLN A 64 -11.56 8.75 -0.60
N HIS A 65 -11.90 7.70 -1.34
CA HIS A 65 -12.92 7.64 -2.39
C HIS A 65 -13.96 6.52 -2.13
N HIS A 66 -14.31 6.31 -0.85
CA HIS A 66 -15.24 5.27 -0.38
C HIS A 66 -14.87 3.85 -0.84
N GLU A 67 -13.57 3.53 -0.78
CA GLU A 67 -13.04 2.29 -1.32
C GLU A 67 -13.50 1.06 -0.53
N ILE A 68 -13.72 -0.02 -1.27
CA ILE A 68 -14.03 -1.35 -0.76
C ILE A 68 -12.89 -2.26 -1.21
N LEU A 69 -12.19 -2.88 -0.27
CA LEU A 69 -11.20 -3.89 -0.59
C LEU A 69 -11.87 -5.24 -0.73
N VAL A 70 -11.52 -5.95 -1.80
CA VAL A 70 -11.99 -7.31 -2.08
C VAL A 70 -10.87 -8.32 -1.84
N SER A 71 -9.61 -7.91 -2.00
CA SER A 71 -8.46 -8.73 -1.63
C SER A 71 -7.20 -7.88 -1.38
N ALA A 72 -6.29 -8.41 -0.57
CA ALA A 72 -4.97 -7.86 -0.32
C ALA A 72 -3.93 -8.99 -0.21
N SER A 73 -3.54 -9.61 -1.32
CA SER A 73 -2.58 -10.71 -1.30
C SER A 73 -1.19 -10.23 -0.85
N GLY A 74 -0.53 -10.97 0.04
CA GLY A 74 0.75 -10.58 0.65
C GLY A 74 0.62 -9.75 1.93
N GLY A 75 -0.61 -9.40 2.32
CA GLY A 75 -0.92 -8.85 3.63
C GLY A 75 -2.24 -9.39 4.17
N ILE A 76 -2.55 -9.05 5.41
CA ILE A 76 -3.86 -9.25 6.01
C ILE A 76 -4.33 -7.92 6.64
N PRO A 77 -5.63 -7.58 6.53
CA PRO A 77 -6.17 -6.45 7.25
C PRO A 77 -6.09 -6.72 8.76
N PHE A 78 -5.52 -5.78 9.51
CA PHE A 78 -5.31 -5.93 10.95
C PHE A 78 -6.58 -5.62 11.77
N GLU A 79 -7.33 -4.59 11.37
CA GLU A 79 -8.55 -4.15 12.09
C GLU A 79 -9.80 -4.19 11.21
N THR A 80 -9.62 -4.42 9.90
CA THR A 80 -10.73 -4.55 8.97
C THR A 80 -11.22 -6.00 9.00
N GLY A 81 -12.53 -6.21 9.01
CA GLY A 81 -13.11 -7.56 8.97
C GLY A 81 -12.78 -8.33 7.69
N ASP A 82 -13.42 -9.48 7.51
CA ASP A 82 -13.23 -10.30 6.30
C ASP A 82 -13.58 -9.53 5.02
N PHE A 83 -12.85 -9.82 3.94
CA PHE A 83 -13.16 -9.25 2.64
C PHE A 83 -14.49 -9.79 2.10
N PRO A 84 -15.31 -8.97 1.41
CA PRO A 84 -15.05 -7.57 1.08
C PRO A 84 -15.27 -6.61 2.26
N ALA A 85 -14.37 -5.63 2.42
CA ALA A 85 -14.38 -4.71 3.55
C ALA A 85 -14.34 -3.24 3.10
N SER A 86 -15.19 -2.41 3.71
CA SER A 86 -15.16 -0.95 3.49
C SER A 86 -13.96 -0.34 4.23
N VAL A 87 -13.17 0.47 3.53
CA VAL A 87 -11.92 1.05 4.03
C VAL A 87 -11.89 2.57 3.86
N GLU A 88 -13.06 3.23 3.86
CA GLU A 88 -13.18 4.68 3.66
C GLU A 88 -12.29 5.52 4.59
N ASN A 89 -12.07 5.07 5.83
CA ASN A 89 -11.21 5.75 6.81
C ASN A 89 -9.74 5.28 6.77
N GLY A 90 -9.39 4.51 5.75
CA GLY A 90 -8.14 3.78 5.64
C GLY A 90 -8.19 2.37 6.24
N THR A 91 -7.10 1.64 6.04
CA THR A 91 -6.88 0.30 6.59
C THR A 91 -5.41 0.10 6.90
N THR A 92 -5.13 -0.73 7.90
CA THR A 92 -3.78 -1.17 8.22
C THR A 92 -3.62 -2.61 7.76
N LEU A 93 -2.65 -2.83 6.89
CA LEU A 93 -2.24 -4.15 6.40
C LEU A 93 -0.97 -4.59 7.12
N VAL A 94 -0.92 -5.86 7.50
CA VAL A 94 0.25 -6.48 8.13
C VAL A 94 0.70 -7.69 7.33
N GLY A 95 1.98 -8.04 7.43
CA GLY A 95 2.55 -9.16 6.69
C GLY A 95 1.94 -10.49 7.11
N SER A 96 1.46 -11.27 6.13
CA SER A 96 0.91 -12.62 6.37
C SER A 96 1.99 -13.70 6.28
N SER A 97 2.74 -13.73 5.18
CA SER A 97 3.84 -14.68 4.94
C SER A 97 5.19 -14.18 5.45
N LEU A 98 5.38 -12.85 5.47
CA LEU A 98 6.63 -12.20 5.85
C LEU A 98 6.29 -11.10 6.88
N PRO A 99 6.00 -11.45 8.14
CA PRO A 99 5.57 -10.49 9.17
C PRO A 99 6.69 -9.53 9.60
N ASP A 100 7.94 -9.98 9.49
CA ASP A 100 9.13 -9.21 9.79
C ASP A 100 9.92 -8.96 8.49
N LEU A 101 10.43 -7.75 8.29
CA LEU A 101 11.36 -7.43 7.20
C LEU A 101 12.77 -7.36 7.75
N GLU A 102 13.61 -8.28 7.32
CA GLU A 102 15.02 -8.32 7.70
C GLU A 102 15.78 -7.08 7.21
N SER A 103 16.98 -6.86 7.76
CA SER A 103 17.83 -5.76 7.32
C SER A 103 18.59 -6.12 6.04
N SER A 104 18.90 -5.11 5.22
CA SER A 104 19.70 -5.32 4.01
C SER A 104 21.14 -5.77 4.33
N ILE A 105 21.62 -5.54 5.56
CA ILE A 105 22.94 -5.97 6.04
C ILE A 105 22.93 -7.47 6.32
N ASN A 106 21.93 -7.97 7.06
CA ASN A 106 21.86 -9.37 7.47
C ASN A 106 21.63 -10.32 6.28
N THR A 107 20.98 -9.82 5.23
CA THR A 107 20.49 -10.62 4.11
C THR A 107 21.32 -10.45 2.84
N ALA A 108 22.41 -9.69 2.88
CA ALA A 108 23.18 -9.31 1.70
C ALA A 108 22.30 -8.75 0.56
N HIS A 109 21.29 -7.94 0.93
CA HIS A 109 20.32 -7.34 0.01
C HIS A 109 19.37 -8.34 -0.69
N ASP A 110 19.05 -9.46 -0.06
CA ASP A 110 18.04 -10.40 -0.57
C ASP A 110 16.63 -9.81 -0.45
N LEU A 111 16.10 -9.33 -1.58
CA LEU A 111 14.76 -8.75 -1.69
C LEU A 111 13.65 -9.65 -1.17
N SER A 112 13.80 -10.98 -1.19
CA SER A 112 12.75 -11.88 -0.69
C SER A 112 12.55 -11.80 0.84
N GLN A 113 13.55 -11.30 1.56
CA GLN A 113 13.55 -11.19 3.02
C GLN A 113 13.40 -9.74 3.51
N ILE A 114 13.73 -8.77 2.65
CA ILE A 114 13.69 -7.34 2.98
C ILE A 114 12.53 -6.60 2.31
N GLN A 115 11.69 -7.28 1.52
CA GLN A 115 10.61 -6.65 0.76
C GLN A 115 9.27 -7.37 0.94
N ALA A 116 8.25 -6.63 1.36
CA ALA A 116 6.86 -7.05 1.30
C ALA A 116 6.18 -6.44 0.07
N LEU A 117 5.47 -7.28 -0.69
CA LEU A 117 4.62 -6.88 -1.80
C LEU A 117 3.18 -7.22 -1.45
N ILE A 118 2.31 -6.21 -1.49
CA ILE A 118 0.89 -6.36 -1.26
C ILE A 118 0.15 -6.03 -2.55
N GLN A 119 -0.53 -7.02 -3.12
CA GLN A 119 -1.40 -6.85 -4.28
C GLN A 119 -2.82 -6.59 -3.80
N ILE A 120 -3.32 -5.40 -4.10
CA ILE A 120 -4.60 -4.91 -3.63
C ILE A 120 -5.57 -4.88 -4.80
N ALA A 121 -6.74 -5.48 -4.62
CA ALA A 121 -7.85 -5.33 -5.54
C ALA A 121 -9.10 -4.87 -4.80
N GLY A 122 -9.80 -3.91 -5.39
CA GLY A 122 -10.97 -3.31 -4.76
C GLY A 122 -11.81 -2.49 -5.73
N THR A 123 -12.82 -1.84 -5.17
CA THR A 123 -13.70 -0.92 -5.87
C THR A 123 -13.58 0.46 -5.22
N GLN A 124 -13.65 1.50 -6.03
CA GLN A 124 -13.64 2.90 -5.58
C GLN A 124 -14.71 3.71 -6.31
N PHE A 125 -15.04 4.89 -5.79
CA PHE A 125 -16.13 5.71 -6.32
C PHE A 125 -15.65 7.10 -6.74
N GLY A 126 -16.33 7.70 -7.72
CA GLY A 126 -16.20 9.14 -8.00
C GLY A 126 -14.97 9.62 -8.77
N VAL A 127 -13.89 8.84 -8.88
CA VAL A 127 -12.69 9.28 -9.59
C VAL A 127 -12.75 8.93 -11.08
N ARG A 128 -13.06 9.91 -11.91
CA ARG A 128 -13.07 9.76 -13.38
C ARG A 128 -11.64 9.85 -13.95
N PRO A 129 -11.27 9.02 -14.93
CA PRO A 129 -10.08 9.27 -15.76
C PRO A 129 -10.11 10.69 -16.36
N PRO A 130 -9.00 11.46 -16.30
CA PRO A 130 -7.62 11.04 -16.05
C PRO A 130 -7.18 11.06 -14.57
N GLY A 131 -8.06 11.39 -13.62
CA GLY A 131 -7.68 11.48 -12.19
C GLY A 131 -7.16 10.13 -11.68
N ILE A 132 -5.97 10.13 -11.08
CA ILE A 132 -5.36 8.95 -10.47
C ILE A 132 -5.73 8.96 -8.97
N PRO A 133 -6.53 8.00 -8.52
CA PRO A 133 -6.90 7.86 -7.13
C PRO A 133 -5.71 7.30 -6.36
N MET A 134 -4.92 8.20 -5.81
CA MET A 134 -3.90 7.88 -4.84
C MET A 134 -4.51 7.82 -3.44
N PRO A 135 -4.00 6.99 -2.53
CA PRO A 135 -4.35 7.11 -1.13
C PRO A 135 -3.93 8.50 -0.62
N LYS A 136 -4.74 9.06 0.28
CA LYS A 136 -4.48 10.36 0.92
C LYS A 136 -3.18 10.36 1.70
N ASN A 137 -2.86 9.24 2.33
CA ASN A 137 -1.58 8.99 2.98
C ASN A 137 -1.23 7.51 2.94
N ILE A 138 0.06 7.22 2.96
CA ILE A 138 0.58 5.88 3.21
C ILE A 138 1.73 6.02 4.20
N LYS A 139 1.73 5.20 5.24
CA LYS A 139 2.74 5.30 6.30
C LYS A 139 2.95 3.94 6.97
N LEU A 140 4.15 3.75 7.48
CA LEU A 140 4.44 2.66 8.41
C LEU A 140 4.02 3.11 9.82
N GLU A 141 3.22 2.32 10.52
CA GLU A 141 2.75 2.62 11.88
C GLU A 141 3.64 2.03 12.98
N ASN A 142 4.75 1.40 12.61
CA ASN A 142 5.73 0.89 13.56
C ASN A 142 6.40 2.05 14.32
N ASP A 143 6.50 1.90 15.64
CA ASP A 143 7.17 2.87 16.51
C ASP A 143 8.61 3.09 16.05
N GLY A 144 8.98 4.36 15.80
CA GLY A 144 10.33 4.77 15.40
C GLY A 144 10.57 5.03 13.92
N TYR A 145 9.59 4.77 13.04
CA TYR A 145 9.72 5.02 11.59
C TYR A 145 8.85 6.22 11.17
N LYS A 146 9.48 7.31 10.71
CA LYS A 146 8.80 8.49 10.16
C LYS A 146 9.08 8.59 8.66
N CYS A 147 8.27 7.94 7.84
CA CYS A 147 8.45 7.99 6.38
C CYS A 147 7.86 9.26 5.77
N PRO A 148 8.51 9.83 4.73
CA PRO A 148 7.99 10.98 3.99
C PRO A 148 6.68 10.63 3.26
N GLN A 149 5.88 11.66 2.95
CA GLN A 149 4.62 11.49 2.23
C GLN A 149 4.85 10.86 0.85
N PRO A 150 3.93 10.02 0.35
CA PRO A 150 4.04 9.40 -0.96
C PRO A 150 4.18 10.46 -2.05
N SER A 151 5.21 10.34 -2.91
CA SER A 151 5.40 11.19 -4.08
C SER A 151 5.03 10.42 -5.35
N VAL A 152 4.33 11.09 -6.26
CA VAL A 152 3.93 10.51 -7.54
C VAL A 152 5.15 10.50 -8.47
N ARG A 153 5.51 9.34 -9.01
CA ARG A 153 6.35 9.23 -10.21
C ARG A 153 5.53 8.77 -11.40
#